data_AF-A0A2V8Y0W4-F1
#
_entry.id   AF-A0A2V8Y0W4-F1
#
_cell.length_a   1.000
_cell.length_b   1.000
_cell.length_c   1.000
_cell.angle_alpha   90.00
_cell.angle_beta   90.00
_cell.angle_gamma   90.00
#
_symmetry.space_group_name_H-M   'P 1'
#
loop_
_entity.id
_entity.type
_entity.pdbx_description
1 polymer ?
#
loop_
_entity_poly.entity_id
_entity_poly.type
_entity_poly.pdbx_seq_one_letter_code
_entity_poly.pdbx_strand_id
1 'polypeptide(L)'
;MKKLFGKNIAVGLMCALLIMLVSLPPASAWKNDDGEDGKFGPWSAPVNLGPPVNTVLADYQPFISKDGLSLYFSVLEGPTPNSPQDIWVAKRNSRSENWGTPQRLGPEINTPATEGQPFVTVDGHWMYFNSNRKTPDANGVLPFGLNDIYVAHRQNKREDFGPGGWQEAVNIGAGVNTSFGETSPFVFEDEMTGVTTLYFHSSRPGLGAGTDIYASTLQPDGTFGPPQLVFEVSSTYNDQNPSISRDGLEMYFASDRPGSTPNPDSGMSGPPGQPSVDIWVSTRASTSDPWGTPANLDAVNQAQGGPVINSPFFDGKPSLSFDGTELYFHSAFRQGSQSVFFDIWKTTRTKLKQPE
;
A
#
# COMPACT_ATOMS: atom_id res chain seq x y z
N MET A 1 -11.33 -78.71 -5.19
CA MET A 1 -10.67 -78.26 -3.95
C MET A 1 -10.92 -76.76 -3.79
N LYS A 2 -11.60 -76.36 -2.69
CA LYS A 2 -11.70 -75.02 -2.05
C LYS A 2 -11.74 -73.78 -2.97
N LYS A 3 -12.92 -73.16 -3.23
CA LYS A 3 -13.54 -72.06 -2.45
C LYS A 3 -12.55 -71.04 -1.89
N LEU A 4 -12.64 -69.78 -2.33
CA LEU A 4 -12.79 -68.63 -1.42
C LEU A 4 -13.48 -67.45 -2.15
N PHE A 5 -14.45 -66.86 -1.44
CA PHE A 5 -15.31 -65.73 -1.80
C PHE A 5 -14.67 -64.39 -1.43
N GLY A 6 -15.14 -63.30 -2.05
CA GLY A 6 -15.02 -61.92 -1.51
C GLY A 6 -15.39 -60.86 -2.55
N LYS A 7 -16.67 -60.68 -2.88
CA LYS A 7 -17.56 -59.58 -2.44
C LYS A 7 -17.02 -58.15 -2.69
N ASN A 8 -17.62 -57.52 -3.70
CA ASN A 8 -17.70 -56.08 -3.89
C ASN A 8 -18.25 -55.38 -2.64
N ILE A 9 -17.58 -54.33 -2.18
CA ILE A 9 -18.16 -53.32 -1.29
C ILE A 9 -17.77 -51.96 -1.87
N ALA A 10 -18.77 -51.19 -2.28
CA ALA A 10 -18.65 -49.79 -2.60
C ALA A 10 -18.32 -49.01 -1.32
N VAL A 11 -17.25 -48.24 -1.33
CA VAL A 11 -16.92 -47.29 -0.26
C VAL A 11 -17.37 -45.91 -0.72
N GLY A 12 -18.54 -45.49 -0.24
CA GLY A 12 -18.88 -44.07 -0.18
C GLY A 12 -18.10 -43.44 0.97
N LEU A 13 -17.21 -42.50 0.66
CA LEU A 13 -16.54 -41.71 1.69
C LEU A 13 -17.48 -40.58 2.11
N MET A 14 -18.01 -40.70 3.33
CA MET A 14 -18.77 -39.67 4.02
C MET A 14 -17.75 -38.81 4.79
N CYS A 15 -17.52 -37.57 4.35
CA CYS A 15 -16.69 -36.62 5.09
C CYS A 15 -17.43 -36.20 6.37
N ALA A 16 -16.99 -36.70 7.52
CA ALA A 16 -17.41 -36.20 8.82
C ALA A 16 -16.55 -34.99 9.19
N LEU A 17 -17.18 -33.82 9.31
CA LEU A 17 -16.56 -32.62 9.87
C LEU A 17 -16.40 -32.82 11.40
N LEU A 18 -15.17 -32.93 11.89
CA LEU A 18 -14.88 -32.83 13.32
C LEU A 18 -14.69 -31.34 13.66
N ILE A 19 -15.67 -30.75 14.34
CA ILE A 19 -15.51 -29.43 14.97
C ILE A 19 -14.85 -29.67 16.34
N MET A 20 -13.55 -29.45 16.45
CA MET A 20 -12.91 -29.30 17.77
C MET A 20 -13.15 -27.87 18.26
N LEU A 21 -14.01 -27.73 19.28
CA LEU A 21 -14.09 -26.52 20.09
C LEU A 21 -12.84 -26.45 20.97
N VAL A 22 -11.83 -25.68 20.53
CA VAL A 22 -10.72 -25.28 21.38
C VAL A 22 -11.14 -23.99 22.08
N SER A 23 -11.34 -24.05 23.40
CA SER A 23 -11.50 -22.83 24.19
C SER A 23 -10.16 -22.11 24.24
N LEU A 24 -10.03 -21.00 23.50
CA LEU A 24 -8.89 -20.12 23.63
C LEU A 24 -8.93 -19.46 25.01
N PRO A 25 -7.79 -19.36 25.73
CA PRO A 25 -7.73 -18.48 26.89
C PRO A 25 -8.01 -17.04 26.43
N PRO A 26 -8.57 -16.16 27.29
CA PRO A 26 -8.74 -14.76 26.94
C PRO A 26 -7.39 -14.19 26.49
N ALA A 27 -7.40 -13.52 25.34
CA ALA A 27 -6.22 -12.81 24.83
C ALA A 27 -5.65 -11.96 25.96
N SER A 28 -4.41 -12.24 26.39
CA SER A 28 -3.69 -11.31 27.24
C SER A 28 -3.50 -10.05 26.42
N ALA A 29 -4.19 -8.97 26.79
CA ALA A 29 -3.94 -7.66 26.23
C ALA A 29 -2.47 -7.31 26.50
N TRP A 30 -1.66 -7.33 25.46
CA TRP A 30 -0.31 -6.80 25.53
C TRP A 30 -0.44 -5.30 25.78
N LYS A 31 0.10 -4.83 26.91
CA LYS A 31 0.41 -3.42 27.07
C LYS A 31 1.61 -3.16 26.17
N ASN A 32 1.44 -2.29 25.19
CA ASN A 32 2.58 -1.64 24.55
C ASN A 32 3.41 -0.94 25.65
N ASP A 33 4.74 -0.93 25.52
CA ASP A 33 5.67 -0.36 26.52
C ASP A 33 5.48 1.15 26.79
N ASP A 34 4.55 1.80 26.08
CA ASP A 34 4.12 3.19 26.25
C ASP A 34 2.82 3.35 27.08
N GLY A 35 2.16 2.26 27.49
CA GLY A 35 0.96 2.31 28.34
C GLY A 35 -0.30 2.82 27.63
N GLU A 36 -0.28 2.94 26.29
CA GLU A 36 -1.41 3.36 25.47
C GLU A 36 -2.09 2.14 24.83
N ASP A 37 -3.43 2.09 24.77
CA ASP A 37 -4.19 0.96 24.20
C ASP A 37 -4.16 0.91 22.66
N GLY A 38 -3.29 1.69 22.02
CA GLY A 38 -3.15 1.75 20.57
C GLY A 38 -4.33 2.39 19.85
N LYS A 39 -5.28 2.99 20.59
CA LYS A 39 -6.45 3.63 19.97
C LYS A 39 -6.15 5.05 19.51
N PHE A 40 -6.82 5.45 18.45
CA PHE A 40 -6.73 6.79 17.91
C PHE A 40 -8.10 7.48 17.92
N GLY A 41 -8.08 8.80 18.03
CA GLY A 41 -9.25 9.65 17.79
C GLY A 41 -9.57 9.76 16.29
N PRO A 42 -10.60 10.54 15.94
CA PRO A 42 -10.93 10.78 14.54
C PRO A 42 -9.77 11.46 13.80
N TRP A 43 -9.64 11.13 12.52
CA TRP A 43 -8.85 11.88 11.54
C TRP A 43 -9.39 13.31 11.41
N SER A 44 -8.49 14.26 11.18
CA SER A 44 -8.78 15.67 10.96
C SER A 44 -9.29 15.92 9.54
N ALA A 45 -9.73 17.15 9.25
CA ALA A 45 -9.96 17.55 7.87
C ALA A 45 -8.64 17.45 7.07
N PRO A 46 -8.66 16.94 5.83
CA PRO A 46 -7.46 16.90 5.02
C PRO A 46 -6.95 18.28 4.64
N VAL A 47 -5.63 18.42 4.64
CA VAL A 47 -4.89 19.65 4.34
C VAL A 47 -3.99 19.38 3.14
N ASN A 48 -4.08 20.23 2.12
CA ASN A 48 -3.19 20.22 0.97
C ASN A 48 -1.76 20.56 1.42
N LEU A 49 -0.75 19.82 0.97
CA LEU A 49 0.64 20.11 1.37
C LEU A 49 1.20 21.41 0.78
N GLY A 50 0.62 21.90 -0.31
CA GLY A 50 1.00 23.13 -0.98
C GLY A 50 2.44 23.13 -1.51
N PRO A 51 2.90 24.25 -2.07
CA PRO A 51 4.30 24.41 -2.44
C PRO A 51 5.23 24.34 -1.20
N PRO A 52 6.44 23.77 -1.33
CA PRO A 52 7.06 23.33 -2.58
C PRO A 52 6.74 21.88 -2.97
N VAL A 53 5.93 21.16 -2.20
CA VAL A 53 5.64 19.74 -2.44
C VAL A 53 4.70 19.57 -3.63
N ASN A 54 3.56 20.25 -3.61
CA ASN A 54 2.62 20.23 -4.73
C ASN A 54 3.04 21.27 -5.76
N THR A 55 3.25 20.81 -6.98
CA THR A 55 3.59 21.57 -8.18
C THR A 55 2.36 21.84 -9.04
N VAL A 56 2.53 22.57 -10.13
CA VAL A 56 1.45 22.82 -11.11
C VAL A 56 1.24 21.65 -12.07
N LEU A 57 2.14 20.65 -12.09
CA LEU A 57 2.02 19.47 -12.95
C LEU A 57 1.09 18.46 -12.29
N ALA A 58 1.62 17.49 -11.56
CA ALA A 58 0.87 16.60 -10.67
C ALA A 58 1.86 15.90 -9.74
N ASP A 59 1.47 15.77 -8.48
CA ASP A 59 2.28 15.18 -7.43
C ASP A 59 1.43 14.17 -6.69
N TYR A 60 1.89 12.92 -6.67
CA TYR A 60 1.04 11.83 -6.20
C TYR A 60 1.84 10.63 -5.72
N GLN A 61 1.10 9.66 -5.18
CA GLN A 61 1.64 8.41 -4.68
C GLN A 61 2.67 8.59 -3.55
N PRO A 62 2.30 9.33 -2.48
CA PRO A 62 3.23 9.64 -1.41
C PRO A 62 3.67 8.39 -0.64
N PHE A 63 4.86 8.51 -0.06
CA PHE A 63 5.37 7.65 0.99
C PHE A 63 6.13 8.48 2.03
N ILE A 64 5.69 8.42 3.29
CA ILE A 64 6.34 9.08 4.42
C ILE A 64 7.29 8.08 5.11
N SER A 65 8.56 8.47 5.25
CA SER A 65 9.58 7.68 5.95
C SER A 65 9.30 7.51 7.45
N LYS A 66 9.91 6.50 8.08
CA LYS A 66 9.74 6.16 9.50
C LYS A 66 9.92 7.33 10.46
N ASP A 67 10.96 8.15 10.24
CA ASP A 67 11.25 9.32 11.09
C ASP A 67 10.38 10.53 10.75
N GLY A 68 9.59 10.43 9.67
CA GLY A 68 8.75 11.49 9.16
C GLY A 68 9.55 12.62 8.52
N LEU A 69 10.84 12.47 8.22
CA LEU A 69 11.70 13.57 7.75
C LEU A 69 11.92 13.57 6.23
N SER A 70 11.60 12.47 5.56
CA SER A 70 11.63 12.33 4.10
C SER A 70 10.27 11.90 3.56
N LEU A 71 9.74 12.66 2.61
CA LEU A 71 8.54 12.34 1.84
C LEU A 71 8.97 12.00 0.41
N TYR A 72 8.77 10.76 0.00
CA TYR A 72 9.00 10.29 -1.36
C TYR A 72 7.68 10.28 -2.13
N PHE A 73 7.67 10.68 -3.40
CA PHE A 73 6.46 10.74 -4.20
C PHE A 73 6.80 10.77 -5.69
N SER A 74 5.80 10.47 -6.53
CA SER A 74 5.91 10.53 -7.98
C SER A 74 5.50 11.91 -8.48
N VAL A 75 6.21 12.43 -9.49
CA VAL A 75 5.90 13.70 -10.15
C VAL A 75 5.77 13.47 -11.65
N LEU A 76 4.72 14.01 -12.28
CA LEU A 76 4.63 14.01 -13.74
C LEU A 76 5.73 14.89 -14.35
N GLU A 77 6.44 14.37 -15.35
CA GLU A 77 7.48 15.11 -16.07
C GLU A 77 6.94 15.98 -17.21
N GLY A 78 5.62 16.10 -17.35
CA GLY A 78 5.01 16.89 -18.41
C GLY A 78 3.56 17.26 -18.14
N PRO A 79 2.97 18.11 -18.99
CA PRO A 79 1.64 18.68 -18.76
C PRO A 79 0.48 17.72 -19.10
N THR A 80 0.78 16.50 -19.53
CA THR A 80 -0.24 15.54 -19.97
C THR A 80 -0.36 14.37 -18.98
N PRO A 81 -1.55 13.79 -18.78
CA PRO A 81 -1.74 12.65 -17.88
C PRO A 81 -0.88 11.41 -18.21
N ASN A 82 -0.42 11.30 -19.46
CA ASN A 82 0.38 10.19 -19.96
C ASN A 82 1.89 10.49 -19.97
N SER A 83 2.31 11.64 -19.45
CA SER A 83 3.73 11.94 -19.33
C SER A 83 4.41 10.93 -18.38
N PRO A 84 5.70 10.60 -18.61
CA PRO A 84 6.48 9.80 -17.66
C PRO A 84 6.47 10.42 -16.26
N GLN A 85 6.84 9.60 -15.30
CA GLN A 85 6.85 9.94 -13.89
C GLN A 85 8.21 9.57 -13.34
N ASP A 86 8.69 10.45 -12.48
CA ASP A 86 9.89 10.25 -11.71
C ASP A 86 9.58 10.23 -10.22
N ILE A 87 10.42 9.56 -9.45
CA ILE A 87 10.40 9.59 -8.00
C ILE A 87 11.25 10.77 -7.50
N TRP A 88 10.65 11.59 -6.64
CA TRP A 88 11.25 12.74 -5.99
C TRP A 88 11.22 12.57 -4.47
N VAL A 89 12.11 13.29 -3.77
CA VAL A 89 12.15 13.34 -2.31
C VAL A 89 12.11 14.78 -1.80
N ALA A 90 11.19 15.09 -0.89
CA ALA A 90 11.20 16.31 -0.10
C ALA A 90 11.69 15.99 1.31
N LYS A 91 12.54 16.86 1.88
CA LYS A 91 13.11 16.69 3.23
C LYS A 91 12.70 17.83 4.15
N ARG A 92 12.61 17.55 5.45
CA ARG A 92 12.43 18.55 6.52
C ARG A 92 13.34 18.22 7.70
N ASN A 93 13.76 19.23 8.48
CA ASN A 93 14.67 19.00 9.60
C ASN A 93 13.95 18.41 10.83
N SER A 94 12.66 18.67 10.96
CA SER A 94 11.82 18.18 12.05
C SER A 94 10.37 17.98 11.57
N ARG A 95 9.59 17.17 12.28
CA ARG A 95 8.18 16.90 11.92
C ARG A 95 7.27 18.13 12.00
N SER A 96 7.67 19.16 12.74
CA SER A 96 6.99 20.44 12.86
C SER A 96 7.40 21.47 11.81
N GLU A 97 8.51 21.23 11.10
CA GLU A 97 8.98 22.13 10.05
C GLU A 97 8.32 21.83 8.70
N ASN A 98 8.31 22.85 7.86
CA ASN A 98 7.84 22.75 6.49
C ASN A 98 8.77 21.85 5.66
N TRP A 99 8.20 21.24 4.63
CA TRP A 99 8.96 20.53 3.61
C TRP A 99 9.85 21.50 2.84
N GLY A 100 11.10 21.11 2.62
CA GLY A 100 12.01 21.77 1.69
C GLY A 100 11.67 21.46 0.23
N THR A 101 12.37 22.12 -0.69
CA THR A 101 12.21 21.90 -2.13
C THR A 101 12.48 20.44 -2.48
N PRO A 102 11.54 19.75 -3.17
CA PRO A 102 11.75 18.38 -3.62
C PRO A 102 12.95 18.25 -4.57
N GLN A 103 13.64 17.13 -4.49
CA GLN A 103 14.76 16.77 -5.36
C GLN A 103 14.44 15.48 -6.12
N ARG A 104 14.62 15.50 -7.45
CA ARG A 104 14.51 14.32 -8.31
C ARG A 104 15.57 13.31 -7.90
N LEU A 105 15.18 12.05 -7.67
CA LEU A 105 16.15 10.99 -7.41
C LEU A 105 17.06 10.72 -8.63
N GLY A 106 18.25 10.20 -8.34
CA GLY A 106 19.30 9.96 -9.32
C GLY A 106 18.98 8.84 -10.33
N PRO A 107 19.85 8.63 -11.33
CA PRO A 107 19.68 7.61 -12.37
C PRO A 107 19.64 6.17 -11.84
N GLU A 108 20.05 5.95 -10.59
CA GLU A 108 19.98 4.67 -9.90
C GLU A 108 18.52 4.25 -9.63
N ILE A 109 17.63 5.24 -9.47
CA ILE A 109 16.20 5.06 -9.31
C ILE A 109 15.46 5.41 -10.60
N ASN A 110 15.65 6.63 -11.11
CA ASN A 110 14.87 7.17 -12.22
C ASN A 110 15.55 6.92 -13.57
N THR A 111 14.83 6.32 -14.52
CA THR A 111 15.33 5.99 -15.86
C THR A 111 14.50 6.72 -16.93
N PRO A 112 14.75 6.53 -18.23
CA PRO A 112 13.82 7.03 -19.26
C PRO A 112 12.44 6.33 -19.26
N ALA A 113 12.24 5.33 -18.41
CA ALA A 113 10.97 4.67 -18.19
C ALA A 113 10.08 5.51 -17.25
N THR A 114 9.00 4.92 -16.76
CA THR A 114 8.12 5.52 -15.75
C THR A 114 8.39 4.83 -14.43
N GLU A 115 8.75 5.60 -13.40
CA GLU A 115 8.94 5.13 -12.04
C GLU A 115 7.93 5.77 -11.10
N GLY A 116 7.40 4.99 -10.15
CA GLY A 116 6.47 5.53 -9.17
C GLY A 116 6.15 4.61 -8.01
N GLN A 117 5.26 5.10 -7.14
CA GLN A 117 4.77 4.40 -5.95
C GLN A 117 5.90 3.90 -5.03
N PRO A 118 6.80 4.79 -4.58
CA PRO A 118 7.89 4.40 -3.71
C PRO A 118 7.38 3.87 -2.36
N PHE A 119 8.15 2.97 -1.79
CA PHE A 119 8.08 2.53 -0.41
C PHE A 119 9.51 2.33 0.09
N VAL A 120 9.84 2.85 1.28
CA VAL A 120 11.15 2.61 1.92
C VAL A 120 10.95 1.78 3.18
N THR A 121 11.75 0.72 3.34
CA THR A 121 11.69 -0.16 4.51
C THR A 121 11.97 0.58 5.82
N VAL A 122 11.51 0.00 6.93
CA VAL A 122 11.61 0.57 8.29
C VAL A 122 13.05 0.82 8.72
N ASP A 123 13.99 -0.02 8.30
CA ASP A 123 15.43 0.16 8.53
C ASP A 123 16.03 1.32 7.71
N GLY A 124 15.31 1.75 6.68
CA GLY A 124 15.66 2.81 5.76
C GLY A 124 16.62 2.40 4.65
N HIS A 125 16.95 1.12 4.48
CA HIS A 125 18.00 0.70 3.54
C HIS A 125 17.50 0.24 2.18
N TRP A 126 16.21 -0.10 2.05
CA TRP A 126 15.64 -0.61 0.81
C TRP A 126 14.48 0.26 0.34
N MET A 127 14.46 0.59 -0.95
CA MET A 127 13.34 1.21 -1.63
C MET A 127 12.73 0.22 -2.60
N TYR A 128 11.44 -0.05 -2.46
CA TYR A 128 10.64 -0.77 -3.44
C TYR A 128 9.78 0.23 -4.21
N PHE A 129 9.65 0.04 -5.51
CA PHE A 129 8.85 0.92 -6.37
C PHE A 129 8.43 0.17 -7.64
N ASN A 130 7.45 0.70 -8.37
CA ASN A 130 7.10 0.14 -9.68
C ASN A 130 7.85 0.86 -10.81
N SER A 131 8.19 0.13 -11.86
CA SER A 131 8.73 0.69 -13.11
C SER A 131 8.26 -0.08 -14.33
N ASN A 132 8.05 0.62 -15.46
CA ASN A 132 7.82 0.00 -16.76
C ASN A 132 9.11 -0.15 -17.59
N ARG A 133 10.29 -0.06 -16.95
CA ARG A 133 11.57 -0.27 -17.63
C ARG A 133 11.67 -1.68 -18.19
N LYS A 134 12.17 -1.77 -19.43
CA LYS A 134 12.33 -3.02 -20.18
C LYS A 134 13.77 -3.52 -20.13
N THR A 135 14.41 -3.49 -18.96
CA THR A 135 15.83 -3.85 -18.80
C THR A 135 15.97 -5.37 -18.74
N PRO A 136 16.52 -6.06 -19.76
CA PRO A 136 16.67 -7.51 -19.73
C PRO A 136 17.45 -7.98 -18.49
N ASP A 137 17.11 -9.14 -17.95
CA ASP A 137 17.90 -9.79 -16.90
C ASP A 137 19.28 -10.21 -17.41
N ALA A 138 20.12 -10.76 -16.52
CA ALA A 138 21.48 -11.22 -16.86
C ALA A 138 21.52 -12.30 -17.96
N ASN A 139 20.37 -12.92 -18.28
CA ASN A 139 20.23 -13.93 -19.33
C ASN A 139 19.58 -13.38 -20.61
N GLY A 140 19.31 -12.07 -20.67
CA GLY A 140 18.69 -11.41 -21.82
C GLY A 140 17.16 -11.57 -21.88
N VAL A 141 16.52 -12.02 -20.80
CA VAL A 141 15.06 -12.14 -20.72
C VAL A 141 14.48 -10.80 -20.29
N LEU A 142 13.53 -10.26 -21.05
CA LEU A 142 12.83 -9.03 -20.65
C LEU A 142 12.04 -9.26 -19.35
N PRO A 143 12.14 -8.37 -18.35
CA PRO A 143 11.30 -8.40 -17.16
C PRO A 143 9.84 -8.19 -17.57
N PHE A 144 8.93 -8.67 -16.75
CA PHE A 144 7.56 -8.94 -17.15
C PHE A 144 6.70 -7.65 -17.20
N GLY A 145 5.41 -7.79 -17.51
CA GLY A 145 4.66 -6.85 -18.37
C GLY A 145 4.00 -5.65 -17.68
N LEU A 146 3.79 -4.57 -18.46
CA LEU A 146 3.26 -3.28 -18.01
C LEU A 146 4.17 -2.58 -16.98
N ASN A 147 3.92 -2.76 -15.69
CA ASN A 147 4.72 -2.21 -14.59
C ASN A 147 5.15 -3.37 -13.70
N ASP A 148 6.43 -3.41 -13.36
CA ASP A 148 7.03 -4.43 -12.50
C ASP A 148 7.54 -3.78 -11.20
N ILE A 149 7.67 -4.57 -10.13
CA ILE A 149 8.30 -4.12 -8.89
C ILE A 149 9.83 -4.25 -9.00
N TYR A 150 10.52 -3.17 -8.64
CA TYR A 150 11.96 -3.06 -8.53
C TYR A 150 12.36 -2.73 -7.09
N VAL A 151 13.60 -3.05 -6.74
CA VAL A 151 14.18 -2.75 -5.45
C VAL A 151 15.57 -2.11 -5.60
N ALA A 152 15.83 -1.06 -4.83
CA ALA A 152 17.13 -0.42 -4.71
C ALA A 152 17.61 -0.43 -3.25
N HIS A 153 18.91 -0.60 -3.04
CA HIS A 153 19.53 -0.54 -1.72
C HIS A 153 20.33 0.75 -1.56
N ARG A 154 20.43 1.29 -0.34
CA ARG A 154 21.38 2.37 0.01
C ARG A 154 22.19 2.04 1.25
N GLN A 155 23.45 2.47 1.26
CA GLN A 155 24.34 2.21 2.38
C GLN A 155 24.04 3.11 3.57
N ASN A 156 23.79 4.40 3.33
CA ASN A 156 23.49 5.37 4.37
C ASN A 156 22.02 5.74 4.31
N LYS A 157 21.24 5.31 5.31
CA LYS A 157 19.80 5.59 5.40
C LYS A 157 19.40 7.08 5.48
N ARG A 158 20.37 7.98 5.63
CA ARG A 158 20.15 9.44 5.62
C ARG A 158 20.56 10.10 4.30
N GLU A 159 21.15 9.34 3.38
CA GLU A 159 21.61 9.82 2.09
C GLU A 159 20.76 9.23 0.97
N ASP A 160 20.33 10.08 0.04
CA ASP A 160 19.61 9.63 -1.16
C ASP A 160 20.51 9.70 -2.40
N PHE A 161 21.61 10.45 -2.34
CA PHE A 161 22.46 10.80 -3.49
C PHE A 161 23.93 10.42 -3.28
N GLY A 162 24.62 10.15 -4.39
CA GLY A 162 26.06 9.92 -4.38
C GLY A 162 26.47 8.58 -3.73
N PRO A 163 27.75 8.43 -3.31
CA PRO A 163 28.33 7.13 -2.98
C PRO A 163 27.66 6.34 -1.85
N GLY A 164 26.95 7.03 -0.94
CA GLY A 164 26.19 6.40 0.16
C GLY A 164 24.69 6.31 -0.09
N GLY A 165 24.20 6.88 -1.20
CA GLY A 165 22.79 6.93 -1.57
C GLY A 165 22.30 5.64 -2.21
N TRP A 166 21.21 5.77 -2.97
CA TRP A 166 20.60 4.64 -3.69
C TRP A 166 21.57 4.05 -4.71
N GLN A 167 21.62 2.73 -4.75
CA GLN A 167 22.30 1.93 -5.75
C GLN A 167 21.34 1.56 -6.87
N GLU A 168 21.88 1.10 -8.01
CA GLU A 168 21.09 0.71 -9.17
C GLU A 168 19.99 -0.29 -8.79
N ALA A 169 18.75 0.04 -9.15
CA ALA A 169 17.59 -0.78 -8.85
C ALA A 169 17.56 -2.07 -9.68
N VAL A 170 17.19 -3.18 -9.03
CA VAL A 170 17.05 -4.50 -9.65
C VAL A 170 15.59 -4.96 -9.64
N ASN A 171 15.18 -5.69 -10.67
CA ASN A 171 13.85 -6.31 -10.72
C ASN A 171 13.76 -7.40 -9.63
N ILE A 172 12.65 -7.49 -8.89
CA ILE A 172 12.52 -8.46 -7.79
C ILE A 172 12.25 -9.91 -8.26
N GLY A 173 12.11 -10.12 -9.57
CA GLY A 173 12.06 -11.42 -10.22
C GLY A 173 10.66 -12.03 -10.38
N ALA A 174 10.63 -13.15 -11.10
CA ALA A 174 9.41 -13.87 -11.51
C ALA A 174 8.59 -14.47 -10.35
N GLY A 175 9.13 -14.44 -9.12
CA GLY A 175 8.38 -14.85 -7.93
C GLY A 175 7.16 -13.96 -7.72
N VAL A 176 7.31 -12.65 -7.97
CA VAL A 176 6.23 -11.66 -7.82
C VAL A 176 5.80 -11.09 -9.17
N ASN A 177 6.75 -10.66 -10.00
CA ASN A 177 6.47 -9.99 -11.26
C ASN A 177 5.98 -10.99 -12.32
N THR A 178 4.98 -10.59 -13.11
CA THR A 178 4.28 -11.40 -14.11
C THR A 178 4.01 -10.59 -15.37
N SER A 179 3.39 -11.18 -16.40
CA SER A 179 3.03 -10.42 -17.62
C SER A 179 1.97 -9.33 -17.39
N PHE A 180 1.39 -9.25 -16.20
CA PHE A 180 0.43 -8.24 -15.76
C PHE A 180 1.15 -7.16 -14.95
N GLY A 181 0.47 -6.06 -14.65
CA GLY A 181 1.08 -4.97 -13.89
C GLY A 181 1.09 -5.28 -12.39
N GLU A 182 2.24 -5.18 -11.74
CA GLU A 182 2.45 -5.22 -10.29
C GLU A 182 2.88 -3.83 -9.80
N THR A 183 2.12 -3.23 -8.89
CA THR A 183 2.44 -1.89 -8.41
C THR A 183 2.08 -1.64 -6.95
N SER A 184 2.54 -0.50 -6.40
CA SER A 184 2.32 -0.11 -5.00
C SER A 184 2.87 -1.10 -3.97
N PRO A 185 4.17 -1.44 -4.01
CA PRO A 185 4.76 -2.32 -3.03
C PRO A 185 4.70 -1.71 -1.62
N PHE A 186 4.40 -2.54 -0.63
CA PHE A 186 4.48 -2.22 0.79
C PHE A 186 5.06 -3.43 1.53
N VAL A 187 6.23 -3.30 2.16
CA VAL A 187 6.85 -4.39 2.91
C VAL A 187 6.53 -4.24 4.39
N PHE A 188 5.85 -5.23 4.95
CA PHE A 188 5.53 -5.34 6.37
C PHE A 188 6.41 -6.42 7.00
N GLU A 189 7.04 -6.12 8.14
CA GLU A 189 7.75 -7.07 8.98
C GLU A 189 6.97 -7.23 10.28
N ASP A 190 6.52 -8.45 10.55
CA ASP A 190 5.90 -8.79 11.82
C ASP A 190 7.00 -8.95 12.88
N GLU A 191 7.16 -7.95 13.75
CA GLU A 191 8.19 -7.95 14.81
C GLU A 191 8.05 -9.16 15.76
N MET A 192 6.85 -9.73 15.91
CA MET A 192 6.61 -10.86 16.80
C MET A 192 7.03 -12.21 16.18
N THR A 193 6.83 -12.36 14.87
CA THR A 193 7.10 -13.64 14.17
C THR A 193 8.37 -13.61 13.32
N GLY A 194 8.91 -12.43 13.02
CA GLY A 194 10.01 -12.21 12.07
C GLY A 194 9.61 -12.42 10.61
N VAL A 195 8.31 -12.57 10.32
CA VAL A 195 7.83 -12.81 8.96
C VAL A 195 7.75 -11.49 8.20
N THR A 196 8.46 -11.42 7.07
CA THR A 196 8.39 -10.29 6.14
C THR A 196 7.44 -10.60 4.99
N THR A 197 6.46 -9.73 4.77
CA THR A 197 5.44 -9.86 3.73
C THR A 197 5.41 -8.61 2.85
N LEU A 198 5.53 -8.80 1.53
CA LEU A 198 5.27 -7.78 0.53
C LEU A 198 3.78 -7.80 0.18
N TYR A 199 3.11 -6.68 0.39
CA TYR A 199 1.78 -6.38 -0.12
C TYR A 199 1.91 -5.50 -1.36
N PHE A 200 1.08 -5.75 -2.36
CA PHE A 200 1.04 -4.97 -3.60
C PHE A 200 -0.31 -5.17 -4.27
N HIS A 201 -0.64 -4.39 -5.30
CA HIS A 201 -1.79 -4.70 -6.14
C HIS A 201 -1.36 -5.12 -7.54
N SER A 202 -2.17 -5.95 -8.19
CA SER A 202 -1.87 -6.47 -9.51
C SER A 202 -3.09 -6.57 -10.41
N SER A 203 -2.89 -6.42 -11.72
CA SER A 203 -3.90 -6.66 -12.76
C SER A 203 -3.92 -8.11 -13.25
N ARG A 204 -3.25 -9.03 -12.55
CA ARG A 204 -3.39 -10.47 -12.82
C ARG A 204 -4.83 -10.93 -12.53
N PRO A 205 -5.34 -11.97 -13.23
CA PRO A 205 -6.68 -12.47 -13.00
C PRO A 205 -6.92 -12.84 -11.53
N GLY A 206 -7.88 -12.15 -10.90
CA GLY A 206 -8.32 -12.39 -9.53
C GLY A 206 -9.84 -12.45 -9.44
N LEU A 207 -10.46 -11.57 -8.65
CA LEU A 207 -11.90 -11.64 -8.36
C LEU A 207 -12.77 -10.94 -9.42
N GLY A 208 -12.19 -10.03 -10.20
CA GLY A 208 -12.88 -9.30 -11.26
C GLY A 208 -11.98 -8.92 -12.42
N ALA A 209 -12.44 -7.95 -13.22
CA ALA A 209 -11.65 -7.35 -14.29
C ALA A 209 -10.77 -6.18 -13.81
N GLY A 210 -10.88 -5.81 -12.54
CA GLY A 210 -10.09 -4.76 -11.89
C GLY A 210 -8.70 -5.25 -11.46
N THR A 211 -8.14 -4.54 -10.49
CA THR A 211 -6.90 -4.91 -9.81
C THR A 211 -7.22 -5.41 -8.41
N ASP A 212 -6.48 -6.41 -7.94
CA ASP A 212 -6.66 -6.98 -6.61
C ASP A 212 -5.39 -6.81 -5.76
N ILE A 213 -5.53 -6.91 -4.43
CA ILE A 213 -4.40 -6.86 -3.49
C ILE A 213 -3.85 -8.28 -3.28
N TYR A 214 -2.54 -8.42 -3.44
CA TYR A 214 -1.81 -9.66 -3.25
C TYR A 214 -0.75 -9.51 -2.15
N ALA A 215 -0.42 -10.63 -1.51
CA ALA A 215 0.63 -10.73 -0.51
C ALA A 215 1.63 -11.82 -0.89
N SER A 216 2.92 -11.56 -0.72
CA SER A 216 3.99 -12.55 -0.89
C SER A 216 4.96 -12.51 0.28
N THR A 217 5.27 -13.67 0.84
CA THR A 217 6.19 -13.81 1.97
C THR A 217 7.63 -13.95 1.49
N LEU A 218 8.54 -13.22 2.13
CA LEU A 218 9.98 -13.34 1.94
C LEU A 218 10.47 -14.72 2.40
N GLN A 219 11.17 -15.41 1.51
CA GLN A 219 11.70 -16.74 1.73
C GLN A 219 13.12 -16.69 2.33
N PRO A 220 13.61 -17.80 2.94
CA PRO A 220 14.96 -17.86 3.51
C PRO A 220 16.10 -17.60 2.51
N ASP A 221 15.85 -17.76 1.21
CA ASP A 221 16.81 -17.47 0.14
C ASP A 221 16.86 -15.99 -0.27
N GLY A 222 16.05 -15.14 0.36
CA GLY A 222 15.97 -13.70 0.11
C GLY A 222 15.02 -13.31 -1.04
N THR A 223 14.30 -14.26 -1.64
CA THR A 223 13.29 -13.99 -2.68
C THR A 223 11.88 -13.94 -2.11
N PHE A 224 10.97 -13.25 -2.79
CA PHE A 224 9.55 -13.29 -2.46
C PHE A 224 8.89 -14.51 -3.12
N GLY A 225 8.11 -15.26 -2.35
CA GLY A 225 7.41 -16.46 -2.83
C GLY A 225 6.23 -16.17 -3.77
N PRO A 226 5.47 -17.19 -4.18
CA PRO A 226 4.28 -17.02 -5.02
C PRO A 226 3.19 -16.16 -4.32
N PRO A 227 2.73 -15.06 -4.94
CA PRO A 227 1.74 -14.18 -4.34
C PRO A 227 0.39 -14.87 -4.14
N GLN A 228 -0.22 -14.62 -2.99
CA GLN A 228 -1.56 -15.03 -2.64
C GLN A 228 -2.50 -13.83 -2.72
N LEU A 229 -3.69 -14.03 -3.28
CA LEU A 229 -4.75 -13.04 -3.24
C LEU A 229 -5.15 -12.79 -1.79
N VAL A 230 -5.19 -11.52 -1.37
CA VAL A 230 -5.73 -11.13 -0.06
C VAL A 230 -7.23 -10.95 -0.24
N PHE A 231 -7.95 -12.08 -0.17
CA PHE A 231 -9.35 -12.18 -0.57
C PHE A 231 -10.27 -11.25 0.24
N GLU A 232 -9.98 -11.04 1.52
CA GLU A 232 -10.83 -10.28 2.43
C GLU A 232 -10.86 -8.78 2.15
N VAL A 233 -9.80 -8.26 1.53
CA VAL A 233 -9.71 -6.84 1.13
C VAL A 233 -9.90 -6.63 -0.37
N SER A 234 -9.87 -7.70 -1.16
CA SER A 234 -10.08 -7.65 -2.61
C SER A 234 -11.55 -7.90 -2.99
N SER A 235 -11.94 -7.54 -4.22
CA SER A 235 -13.32 -7.55 -4.68
C SER A 235 -13.39 -7.59 -6.21
N THR A 236 -14.60 -7.58 -6.77
CA THR A 236 -14.77 -7.50 -8.24
C THR A 236 -14.45 -6.11 -8.82
N TYR A 237 -14.08 -5.14 -7.97
CA TYR A 237 -13.78 -3.75 -8.27
C TYR A 237 -12.25 -3.54 -8.24
N ASN A 238 -11.78 -2.30 -8.34
CA ASN A 238 -10.36 -2.00 -8.18
C ASN A 238 -10.01 -1.89 -6.70
N ASP A 239 -9.02 -2.66 -6.26
CA ASP A 239 -8.50 -2.66 -4.90
C ASP A 239 -6.98 -2.49 -4.95
N GLN A 240 -6.53 -1.32 -4.48
CA GLN A 240 -5.20 -0.80 -4.81
C GLN A 240 -4.51 -0.19 -3.61
N ASN A 241 -3.21 0.01 -3.75
CA ASN A 241 -2.38 0.82 -2.86
C ASN A 241 -2.45 0.47 -1.35
N PRO A 242 -2.10 -0.77 -0.94
CA PRO A 242 -2.10 -1.13 0.46
C PRO A 242 -1.07 -0.32 1.27
N SER A 243 -1.47 0.13 2.46
CA SER A 243 -0.64 0.76 3.48
C SER A 243 -1.00 0.19 4.84
N ILE A 244 -0.07 -0.49 5.48
CA ILE A 244 -0.32 -1.25 6.71
C ILE A 244 0.26 -0.51 7.92
N SER A 245 -0.45 -0.53 9.05
CA SER A 245 0.03 0.03 10.31
C SER A 245 1.25 -0.71 10.85
N ARG A 246 2.04 -0.04 11.71
CA ARG A 246 3.25 -0.60 12.33
C ARG A 246 2.98 -1.94 13.04
N ASP A 247 1.84 -2.06 13.71
CA ASP A 247 1.43 -3.28 14.42
C ASP A 247 0.81 -4.34 13.49
N GLY A 248 0.61 -4.01 12.22
CA GLY A 248 0.00 -4.89 11.23
C GLY A 248 -1.50 -5.06 11.38
N LEU A 249 -2.19 -4.25 12.19
CA LEU A 249 -3.60 -4.45 12.56
C LEU A 249 -4.59 -3.58 11.77
N GLU A 250 -4.12 -2.54 11.08
CA GLU A 250 -4.90 -1.72 10.15
C GLU A 250 -4.28 -1.78 8.75
N MET A 251 -5.11 -1.95 7.72
CA MET A 251 -4.75 -1.74 6.32
C MET A 251 -5.61 -0.63 5.75
N TYR A 252 -4.96 0.44 5.29
CA TYR A 252 -5.57 1.46 4.44
C TYR A 252 -5.27 1.13 2.99
N PHE A 253 -6.27 1.26 2.12
CA PHE A 253 -6.12 0.97 0.70
C PHE A 253 -7.16 1.77 -0.10
N ALA A 254 -6.99 1.87 -1.41
CA ALA A 254 -7.86 2.62 -2.30
C ALA A 254 -8.83 1.67 -3.04
N SER A 255 -10.11 2.04 -3.18
CA SER A 255 -11.09 1.23 -3.91
C SER A 255 -12.29 2.00 -4.47
N ASP A 256 -12.78 1.56 -5.64
CA ASP A 256 -14.02 2.03 -6.29
C ASP A 256 -15.22 1.08 -6.07
N ARG A 257 -15.17 0.29 -4.99
CA ARG A 257 -16.28 -0.58 -4.59
C ARG A 257 -17.56 0.18 -4.18
N PRO A 258 -18.73 -0.50 -4.13
CA PRO A 258 -19.96 0.11 -3.64
C PRO A 258 -19.82 0.66 -2.23
N GLY A 259 -20.24 1.91 -2.05
CA GLY A 259 -20.04 2.67 -0.81
C GLY A 259 -18.99 3.77 -0.92
N SER A 260 -18.21 3.82 -2.01
CA SER A 260 -17.41 5.00 -2.34
C SER A 260 -18.29 6.16 -2.82
N THR A 261 -17.76 7.38 -2.69
CA THR A 261 -18.45 8.61 -3.06
C THR A 261 -18.76 8.63 -4.56
N PRO A 262 -19.94 9.08 -5.03
CA PRO A 262 -20.18 9.17 -6.47
C PRO A 262 -19.38 10.32 -7.11
N ASN A 263 -18.70 10.03 -8.22
CA ASN A 263 -17.95 11.02 -8.99
C ASN A 263 -18.91 12.07 -9.62
N PRO A 264 -18.65 13.39 -9.48
CA PRO A 264 -19.55 14.42 -9.99
C PRO A 264 -19.38 14.69 -11.49
N ASP A 265 -18.25 14.31 -12.09
CA ASP A 265 -17.91 14.67 -13.46
C ASP A 265 -17.35 13.52 -14.29
N SER A 266 -17.22 13.77 -15.59
CA SER A 266 -16.53 12.87 -16.51
C SER A 266 -15.08 13.32 -16.60
N GLY A 267 -14.15 12.47 -16.19
CA GLY A 267 -12.73 12.85 -16.15
C GLY A 267 -11.80 11.70 -15.80
N MET A 268 -10.62 12.02 -15.25
CA MET A 268 -9.68 11.01 -14.74
C MET A 268 -10.24 10.18 -13.58
N SER A 269 -11.29 10.68 -12.93
CA SER A 269 -12.06 10.05 -11.86
C SER A 269 -13.13 9.06 -12.37
N GLY A 270 -13.31 8.91 -13.69
CA GLY A 270 -14.30 8.01 -14.30
C GLY A 270 -15.60 8.70 -14.73
N PRO A 271 -16.67 7.95 -15.04
CA PRO A 271 -17.96 8.51 -15.45
C PRO A 271 -18.74 9.14 -14.26
N PRO A 272 -19.56 10.18 -14.51
CA PRO A 272 -20.39 10.78 -13.47
C PRO A 272 -21.36 9.76 -12.85
N GLY A 273 -21.54 9.84 -11.53
CA GLY A 273 -22.45 9.00 -10.75
C GLY A 273 -21.94 7.58 -10.47
N GLN A 274 -20.80 7.18 -11.03
CA GLN A 274 -20.11 5.95 -10.63
C GLN A 274 -19.32 6.17 -9.33
N PRO A 275 -19.07 5.11 -8.54
CA PRO A 275 -18.20 5.21 -7.37
C PRO A 275 -16.81 5.75 -7.78
N SER A 276 -16.32 6.77 -7.06
CA SER A 276 -14.93 7.21 -7.11
C SER A 276 -14.02 6.17 -6.43
N VAL A 277 -12.73 6.28 -6.69
CA VAL A 277 -11.73 5.57 -5.89
C VAL A 277 -11.57 6.33 -4.58
N ASP A 278 -12.00 5.72 -3.48
CA ASP A 278 -11.92 6.26 -2.13
C ASP A 278 -10.89 5.49 -1.30
N ILE A 279 -10.47 6.07 -0.18
CA ILE A 279 -9.70 5.37 0.85
C ILE A 279 -10.65 4.55 1.72
N TRP A 280 -10.32 3.26 1.85
CA TRP A 280 -10.98 2.27 2.69
C TRP A 280 -10.01 1.77 3.76
N VAL A 281 -10.56 1.22 4.83
CA VAL A 281 -9.80 0.61 5.93
C VAL A 281 -10.33 -0.77 6.25
N SER A 282 -9.44 -1.72 6.49
CA SER A 282 -9.74 -3.03 7.09
C SER A 282 -8.87 -3.25 8.31
N THR A 283 -9.39 -3.97 9.31
CA THR A 283 -8.69 -4.27 10.56
C THR A 283 -8.68 -5.76 10.84
N ARG A 284 -7.73 -6.22 11.65
CA ARG A 284 -7.65 -7.60 12.14
C ARG A 284 -7.20 -7.64 13.59
N ALA A 285 -7.51 -8.72 14.30
CA ALA A 285 -7.20 -8.84 15.72
C ALA A 285 -5.72 -9.19 16.00
N SER A 286 -5.06 -9.89 15.07
CA SER A 286 -3.63 -10.20 15.12
C SER A 286 -3.06 -10.32 13.70
N THR A 287 -1.74 -10.35 13.56
CA THR A 287 -1.06 -10.55 12.27
C THR A 287 -1.32 -11.92 11.64
N SER A 288 -1.82 -12.89 12.41
CA SER A 288 -2.22 -14.22 11.94
C SER A 288 -3.70 -14.35 11.60
N ASP A 289 -4.53 -13.38 11.98
CA ASP A 289 -5.96 -13.39 11.65
C ASP A 289 -6.21 -12.86 10.23
N PRO A 290 -7.28 -13.31 9.56
CA PRO A 290 -7.70 -12.72 8.29
C PRO A 290 -8.08 -11.25 8.50
N TRP A 291 -7.95 -10.46 7.44
CA TRP A 291 -8.47 -9.09 7.43
C TRP A 291 -9.99 -9.09 7.60
N GLY A 292 -10.50 -8.11 8.33
CA GLY A 292 -11.93 -7.91 8.52
C GLY A 292 -12.61 -7.33 7.28
N THR A 293 -13.93 -7.27 7.32
CA THR A 293 -14.72 -6.61 6.27
C THR A 293 -14.30 -5.15 6.15
N PRO A 294 -13.86 -4.70 4.97
CA PRO A 294 -13.41 -3.33 4.83
C PRO A 294 -14.56 -2.32 4.94
N ALA A 295 -14.27 -1.15 5.48
CA ALA A 295 -15.19 -0.03 5.65
C ALA A 295 -14.64 1.23 4.96
N ASN A 296 -15.53 2.05 4.39
CA ASN A 296 -15.14 3.34 3.82
C ASN A 296 -14.60 4.23 4.96
N LEU A 297 -13.45 4.87 4.73
CA LEU A 297 -12.78 5.66 5.77
C LEU A 297 -13.67 6.80 6.31
N ASP A 298 -14.54 7.38 5.48
CA ASP A 298 -15.47 8.42 5.91
C ASP A 298 -16.47 7.90 6.94
N ALA A 299 -17.05 6.72 6.68
CA ALA A 299 -18.01 6.11 7.60
C ALA A 299 -17.35 5.81 8.95
N VAL A 300 -16.11 5.30 8.93
CA VAL A 300 -15.33 5.05 10.15
C VAL A 300 -15.00 6.35 10.88
N ASN A 301 -14.59 7.39 10.15
CA ASN A 301 -14.18 8.65 10.75
C ASN A 301 -15.36 9.44 11.32
N GLN A 302 -16.48 9.50 10.60
CA GLN A 302 -17.70 10.19 11.02
C GLN A 302 -18.35 9.53 12.23
N ALA A 303 -18.26 8.20 12.35
CA ALA A 303 -18.73 7.49 13.56
C ALA A 303 -17.97 7.92 14.83
N GLN A 304 -16.76 8.48 14.69
CA GLN A 304 -15.95 9.04 15.77
C GLN A 304 -16.11 10.57 15.91
N GLY A 305 -17.02 11.20 15.14
CA GLY A 305 -17.22 12.65 15.11
C GLY A 305 -16.22 13.41 14.24
N GLY A 306 -15.45 12.72 13.40
CA GLY A 306 -14.55 13.32 12.42
C GLY A 306 -15.25 13.83 11.15
N PRO A 307 -14.58 14.66 10.34
CA PRO A 307 -15.07 15.11 9.04
C PRO A 307 -14.94 14.02 7.97
N VAL A 308 -15.49 14.33 6.79
CA VAL A 308 -15.23 13.59 5.55
C VAL A 308 -13.75 13.72 5.16
N ILE A 309 -13.12 12.61 4.80
CA ILE A 309 -11.74 12.49 4.37
C ILE A 309 -11.68 12.37 2.84
N ASN A 310 -12.45 11.45 2.27
CA ASN A 310 -12.51 11.27 0.82
C ASN A 310 -13.13 12.49 0.15
N SER A 311 -12.67 12.79 -1.04
CA SER A 311 -13.30 13.72 -1.95
C SER A 311 -14.26 12.94 -2.85
N PRO A 312 -15.08 13.61 -3.66
CA PRO A 312 -15.89 12.92 -4.66
C PRO A 312 -15.06 12.58 -5.92
N PHE A 313 -13.73 12.61 -5.84
CA PHE A 313 -12.79 12.30 -6.92
C PHE A 313 -11.87 11.16 -6.49
N PHE A 314 -10.80 10.89 -7.25
CA PHE A 314 -9.85 9.84 -6.91
C PHE A 314 -8.99 10.27 -5.71
N ASP A 315 -9.23 9.64 -4.57
CA ASP A 315 -8.36 9.64 -3.38
C ASP A 315 -7.64 8.29 -3.24
N GLY A 316 -6.32 8.32 -3.20
CA GLY A 316 -5.55 7.09 -3.33
C GLY A 316 -4.11 7.19 -2.88
N LYS A 317 -3.42 6.06 -3.01
CA LYS A 317 -2.11 5.80 -2.41
C LYS A 317 -1.96 6.34 -0.99
N PRO A 318 -2.76 5.80 -0.03
CA PRO A 318 -2.55 6.10 1.37
C PRO A 318 -1.11 5.74 1.78
N SER A 319 -0.53 6.56 2.63
CA SER A 319 0.75 6.35 3.29
C SER A 319 0.61 6.79 4.73
N LEU A 320 0.44 5.80 5.60
CA LEU A 320 0.35 5.98 7.04
C LEU A 320 1.76 6.25 7.62
N SER A 321 1.88 7.23 8.50
CA SER A 321 3.10 7.43 9.27
C SER A 321 3.35 6.27 10.23
N PHE A 322 4.62 6.01 10.55
CA PHE A 322 5.00 4.88 11.38
C PHE A 322 4.36 4.87 12.78
N ASP A 323 4.04 6.04 13.32
CA ASP A 323 3.33 6.20 14.60
C ASP A 323 1.80 6.20 14.47
N GLY A 324 1.27 6.04 13.25
CA GLY A 324 -0.15 6.00 12.94
C GLY A 324 -0.87 7.34 13.04
N THR A 325 -0.18 8.47 13.23
CA THR A 325 -0.82 9.78 13.50
C THR A 325 -1.02 10.66 12.28
N GLU A 326 -0.40 10.35 11.15
CA GLU A 326 -0.52 11.10 9.90
C GLU A 326 -0.83 10.13 8.76
N LEU A 327 -1.79 10.49 7.90
CA LEU A 327 -2.09 9.76 6.67
C LEU A 327 -1.92 10.72 5.50
N TYR A 328 -0.93 10.41 4.65
CA TYR A 328 -0.69 11.11 3.39
C TYR A 328 -1.37 10.36 2.26
N PHE A 329 -1.93 11.07 1.28
CA PHE A 329 -2.59 10.47 0.13
C PHE A 329 -2.61 11.47 -1.03
N HIS A 330 -2.80 11.00 -2.26
CA HIS A 330 -3.11 11.91 -3.37
C HIS A 330 -4.61 12.13 -3.47
N SER A 331 -5.03 13.27 -4.02
CA SER A 331 -6.43 13.56 -4.32
C SER A 331 -6.52 14.33 -5.63
N ALA A 332 -7.42 13.92 -6.52
CA ALA A 332 -7.66 14.61 -7.78
C ALA A 332 -8.67 15.76 -7.63
N PHE A 333 -8.43 16.89 -8.31
CA PHE A 333 -9.40 17.99 -8.46
C PHE A 333 -10.00 18.59 -7.17
N ARG A 334 -9.46 18.23 -6.01
CA ARG A 334 -9.97 18.68 -4.71
C ARG A 334 -9.82 20.19 -4.58
N GLN A 335 -10.81 20.87 -4.01
CA GLN A 335 -10.78 22.32 -3.82
C GLN A 335 -9.52 22.73 -3.04
N GLY A 336 -8.71 23.63 -3.62
CA GLY A 336 -7.42 24.06 -3.05
C GLY A 336 -6.19 23.36 -3.64
N SER A 337 -6.37 22.48 -4.62
CA SER A 337 -5.27 21.87 -5.38
C SER A 337 -4.48 22.90 -6.18
N GLN A 338 -3.17 22.70 -6.27
CA GLN A 338 -2.22 23.44 -7.10
C GLN A 338 -2.21 22.90 -8.53
N SER A 339 -2.30 21.58 -8.68
CA SER A 339 -2.42 20.87 -9.94
C SER A 339 -3.88 20.81 -10.43
N VAL A 340 -4.04 20.67 -11.75
CA VAL A 340 -5.30 20.26 -12.40
C VAL A 340 -5.48 18.74 -12.47
N PHE A 341 -4.58 17.97 -11.87
CA PHE A 341 -4.61 16.52 -11.77
C PHE A 341 -4.63 16.14 -10.29
N PHE A 342 -3.53 15.63 -9.76
CA PHE A 342 -3.39 15.19 -8.38
C PHE A 342 -2.46 16.11 -7.59
N ASP A 343 -2.85 16.35 -6.35
CA ASP A 343 -2.03 16.94 -5.32
C ASP A 343 -1.87 15.95 -4.16
N ILE A 344 -0.82 16.13 -3.34
CA ILE A 344 -0.65 15.41 -2.08
C ILE A 344 -1.38 16.16 -0.95
N TRP A 345 -2.18 15.39 -0.21
CA TRP A 345 -2.95 15.82 0.95
C TRP A 345 -2.54 15.02 2.18
N LYS A 346 -2.81 15.60 3.36
CA LYS A 346 -2.56 14.96 4.65
C LYS A 346 -3.74 15.15 5.58
N THR A 347 -4.12 14.09 6.29
CA THR A 347 -4.95 14.17 7.50
C THR A 347 -4.18 13.66 8.72
N THR A 348 -4.55 14.10 9.92
CA THR A 348 -3.90 13.69 11.17
C THR A 348 -4.90 13.17 12.18
N ARG A 349 -4.47 12.29 13.09
CA ARG A 349 -5.25 11.83 14.23
C ARG A 349 -4.40 11.81 15.48
N THR A 350 -5.03 11.85 16.65
CA THR A 350 -4.34 11.79 17.94
C THR A 350 -4.41 10.40 18.53
N LYS A 351 -3.32 9.97 19.20
CA LYS A 351 -3.38 8.79 20.07
C LYS A 351 -4.25 9.10 21.29
N LEU A 352 -5.13 8.17 21.65
CA LEU A 352 -5.96 8.28 22.84
C LEU A 352 -5.21 7.67 24.02
N LYS A 353 -5.25 8.38 25.15
CA LYS A 353 -4.78 7.82 26.43
C LYS A 353 -5.89 6.97 27.03
N GLN A 354 -5.53 5.89 27.72
CA GLN A 354 -6.51 5.19 28.55
C GLN A 354 -7.09 6.16 29.59
N PRO A 355 -8.40 6.09 29.89
CA PRO A 355 -8.93 6.70 31.10
C PRO A 355 -8.19 6.09 32.30
N GLU A 356 -7.70 6.93 33.21
CA GLU A 356 -7.04 6.51 34.46
C GLU A 356 -7.93 5.64 35.35
#